data_AF-A0A7C5A9F1-F1
#
_entry.id   AF-A0A7C5A9F1-F1
#
_cell.length_a   1.000
_cell.length_b   1.000
_cell.length_c   1.000
_cell.angle_alpha   90.00
_cell.angle_beta   90.00
_cell.angle_gamma   90.00
#
_symmetry.space_group_name_H-M   'P 1'
#
loop_
_entity.id
_entity.type
_entity.pdbx_description
1 polymer ?
#
loop_
_entity_poly.entity_id
_entity_poly.type
_entity_poly.pdbx_seq_one_letter_code
_entity_poly.pdbx_strand_id
1 'polypeptide(L)'
;MEKMSLMHSPTLESVIMVEKTIQENSQECGKYQLWKKLPKKMMYQTFQTILDYLIESGKVMIDKDGIVFWIHNPKRIKSLISEGLVVK
;
A
#
# COMPACT_ATOMS: atom_id res chain seq x y z
N MET A 1 9.17 26.69 3.81
CA MET A 1 8.20 25.72 3.25
C MET A 1 8.82 25.15 2.00
N GLU A 2 9.31 23.91 2.06
CA GLU A 2 9.91 23.27 0.89
C GLU A 2 8.86 23.10 -0.21
N LYS A 3 9.23 23.45 -1.44
CA LYS A 3 8.42 23.22 -2.63
C LYS A 3 8.18 21.71 -2.76
N MET A 4 6.96 21.24 -2.53
CA MET A 4 6.51 19.98 -3.12
C MET A 4 6.69 20.11 -4.62
N SER A 5 7.74 19.48 -5.16
CA SER A 5 7.91 19.39 -6.60
C SER A 5 6.65 18.75 -7.17
N LEU A 6 6.21 19.22 -8.35
CA LEU A 6 5.04 18.72 -9.06
C LEU A 6 5.29 17.29 -9.60
N MET A 7 5.72 16.35 -8.73
CA MET A 7 5.57 14.94 -9.00
C MET A 7 4.07 14.69 -9.20
N HIS A 8 3.70 14.26 -10.39
CA HIS A 8 2.33 13.90 -10.68
C HIS A 8 1.87 12.86 -9.67
N SER A 9 0.77 13.16 -8.98
CA SER A 9 0.16 12.24 -8.04
C SER A 9 -0.17 10.93 -8.75
N PRO A 10 0.11 9.77 -8.15
CA PRO A 10 -0.34 8.49 -8.68
C PRO A 10 -1.85 8.50 -8.96
N THR A 11 -2.27 7.89 -10.06
CA THR A 11 -3.70 7.68 -10.31
C THR A 11 -4.27 6.65 -9.33
N LEU A 12 -5.57 6.73 -9.04
CA LEU A 12 -6.26 5.73 -8.21
C LEU A 12 -6.06 4.30 -8.75
N GLU A 13 -6.08 4.13 -10.08
CA GLU A 13 -5.81 2.83 -10.72
C GLU A 13 -4.42 2.29 -10.37
N SER A 14 -3.41 3.17 -10.32
CA SER A 14 -2.04 2.79 -9.94
C SER A 14 -1.97 2.39 -8.48
N VAL A 15 -2.67 3.11 -7.59
CA VAL A 15 -2.75 2.77 -6.16
C VAL A 15 -3.40 1.39 -5.98
N ILE A 16 -4.56 1.15 -6.61
CA ILE A 16 -5.28 -0.13 -6.54
C ILE A 16 -4.43 -1.28 -7.08
N MET A 17 -3.68 -1.05 -8.16
CA MET A 17 -2.77 -2.05 -8.72
C MET A 17 -1.70 -2.46 -7.71
N VAL A 18 -1.05 -1.50 -7.05
CA VAL A 18 -0.04 -1.78 -6.02
C VAL A 18 -0.68 -2.47 -4.81
N GLU A 19 -1.85 -2.03 -4.35
CA GLU A 19 -2.57 -2.69 -3.24
C GLU A 19 -2.81 -4.19 -3.54
N LYS A 20 -3.31 -4.51 -4.74
CA LYS A 20 -3.54 -5.90 -5.15
C LYS A 20 -2.25 -6.71 -5.20
N THR A 21 -1.21 -6.16 -5.82
CA THR A 21 0.09 -6.86 -5.91
C THR A 21 0.68 -7.13 -4.52
N ILE A 22 0.55 -6.20 -3.57
CA ILE A 22 0.99 -6.41 -2.19
C ILE A 22 0.14 -7.46 -1.48
N GLN A 23 -1.19 -7.44 -1.65
CA GLN A 23 -2.08 -8.45 -1.06
C GLN A 23 -1.74 -9.87 -1.55
N GLU A 24 -1.47 -10.02 -2.85
CA GLU A 24 -1.17 -11.31 -3.48
C GLU A 24 0.22 -11.86 -3.10
N ASN A 25 1.17 -10.99 -2.77
CA ASN A 25 2.57 -11.36 -2.49
C ASN A 25 3.00 -10.98 -1.06
N SER A 26 2.03 -10.78 -0.17
CA SER A 26 2.26 -10.37 1.21
C SER A 26 3.18 -11.39 1.90
N GLN A 27 4.13 -10.92 2.71
CA GLN A 27 5.08 -11.76 3.47
C GLN A 27 6.16 -12.47 2.63
N GLU A 28 6.13 -12.35 1.30
CA GLU A 28 7.08 -13.04 0.42
C GLU A 28 8.15 -12.11 -0.17
N CYS A 29 7.84 -10.83 -0.30
CA CYS A 29 8.61 -9.92 -1.15
C CYS A 29 9.02 -8.63 -0.43
N GLY A 30 10.24 -8.20 -0.71
CA GLY A 30 10.68 -6.82 -0.42
C GLY A 30 10.20 -5.82 -1.48
N LYS A 31 10.41 -4.53 -1.21
CA LYS A 31 9.96 -3.39 -2.07
C LYS A 31 10.27 -3.59 -3.56
N TYR A 32 11.52 -3.94 -3.87
CA TYR A 32 11.98 -4.07 -5.26
C TYR A 32 11.39 -5.28 -5.98
N GLN A 33 11.17 -6.40 -5.26
CA GLN A 33 10.54 -7.58 -5.82
C GLN A 33 9.07 -7.31 -6.12
N LEU A 34 8.35 -6.65 -5.22
CA LEU A 34 6.97 -6.21 -5.45
C LEU A 34 6.86 -5.29 -6.67
N TRP A 35 7.74 -4.29 -6.77
CA TRP A 35 7.78 -3.40 -7.92
C TRP A 35 7.97 -4.16 -9.24
N LYS A 36 8.81 -5.21 -9.25
CA LYS A 36 9.00 -6.07 -10.44
C LYS A 36 7.80 -6.96 -10.76
N LYS A 37 7.02 -7.34 -9.75
CA LYS A 37 5.81 -8.16 -9.92
C LYS A 37 4.58 -7.35 -10.34
N LEU A 38 4.68 -6.02 -10.43
CA LEU A 38 3.55 -5.19 -10.90
C LEU A 38 3.13 -5.61 -12.32
N PRO A 39 1.81 -5.76 -12.57
CA PRO A 39 1.30 -6.18 -13.88
C PRO A 39 1.55 -5.14 -14.97
N LYS A 40 1.72 -3.86 -14.59
CA LYS A 40 2.09 -2.77 -15.49
C LYS A 40 3.30 -2.03 -14.94
N LYS A 41 4.27 -1.75 -15.80
CA LYS A 41 5.46 -0.98 -15.43
C LYS A 41 5.08 0.44 -15.01
N MET A 42 5.69 0.91 -13.92
CA MET A 42 5.64 2.29 -13.47
C MET A 42 7.01 2.73 -12.95
N MET A 43 7.22 4.04 -12.88
CA MET A 43 8.45 4.59 -12.30
C MET A 43 8.59 4.16 -10.84
N TYR A 44 9.81 3.80 -10.43
CA TYR A 44 10.07 3.33 -9.07
C TYR A 44 9.73 4.38 -7.99
N GLN A 45 9.89 5.67 -8.31
CA GLN A 45 9.50 6.77 -7.42
C GLN A 45 7.98 6.84 -7.20
N THR A 46 7.17 6.63 -8.25
CA THR A 46 5.70 6.56 -8.15
C THR A 46 5.29 5.36 -7.30
N PHE A 47 5.90 4.19 -7.49
CA PHE A 47 5.68 3.03 -6.64
C PHE A 47 5.99 3.32 -5.16
N GLN A 48 7.14 3.95 -4.87
CA GLN A 48 7.50 4.34 -3.50
C GLN A 48 6.48 5.31 -2.90
N THR A 49 6.04 6.32 -3.65
CA THR A 49 5.01 7.27 -3.20
C THR A 49 3.72 6.54 -2.80
N ILE A 50 3.28 5.57 -3.60
CA ILE A 50 2.10 4.75 -3.28
C ILE A 50 2.36 3.89 -2.05
N LEU A 51 3.53 3.24 -1.97
CA LEU A 51 3.88 2.38 -0.85
C LEU A 51 3.92 3.16 0.47
N ASP A 52 4.51 4.35 0.47
CA ASP A 52 4.58 5.23 1.64
C ASP A 52 3.17 5.65 2.08
N TYR A 53 2.29 6.02 1.13
CA TYR A 53 0.87 6.27 1.41
C TYR A 53 0.16 5.05 2.04
N LEU A 54 0.45 3.84 1.58
CA LEU A 54 -0.15 2.62 2.14
C LEU A 54 0.37 2.29 3.55
N ILE A 55 1.61 2.67 3.85
CA ILE A 55 2.20 2.56 5.19
C ILE A 55 1.56 3.60 6.12
N GLU A 56 1.52 4.87 5.71
CA GLU A 56 0.92 5.97 6.47
C GLU A 56 -0.57 5.74 6.76
N SER A 57 -1.30 5.14 5.82
CA SER A 57 -2.71 4.76 5.99
C SER A 57 -2.91 3.47 6.81
N GLY A 58 -1.84 2.86 7.33
CA GLY A 58 -1.89 1.67 8.18
C GLY A 58 -2.36 0.40 7.46
N LYS A 59 -2.25 0.37 6.12
CA LYS A 59 -2.62 -0.82 5.33
C LYS A 59 -1.47 -1.78 5.14
N VAL A 60 -0.25 -1.24 5.10
CA VAL A 60 0.98 -1.98 4.85
C VAL A 60 1.98 -1.73 5.97
N MET A 61 2.75 -2.75 6.31
CA MET A 61 3.90 -2.68 7.20
C MET A 61 5.12 -3.26 6.51
N ILE A 62 6.31 -2.80 6.89
CA ILE A 62 7.58 -3.39 6.46
C ILE A 62 8.32 -3.83 7.71
N ASP A 63 8.76 -5.08 7.74
CA ASP A 63 9.52 -5.60 8.87
C ASP A 63 10.99 -5.15 8.84
N LYS A 64 11.74 -5.60 9.85
CA LYS A 64 13.18 -5.33 9.98
C LYS A 64 14.02 -5.89 8.82
N ASP A 65 13.53 -6.92 8.13
CA ASP A 65 14.23 -7.61 7.04
C ASP A 65 13.84 -7.02 5.67
N GLY A 66 12.97 -6.01 5.65
CA GLY A 66 12.53 -5.30 4.46
C GLY A 66 11.39 -5.99 3.71
N ILE A 67 10.77 -7.00 4.30
CA ILE A 67 9.63 -7.74 3.75
C ILE A 67 8.36 -6.93 3.97
N VAL A 68 7.52 -6.88 2.93
CA VAL A 68 6.29 -6.07 2.92
C VAL A 68 5.09 -6.94 3.30
N PHE A 69 4.32 -6.45 4.28
CA PHE A 69 3.15 -7.12 4.84
C PHE A 69 1.89 -6.31 4.59
N TRP A 70 0.86 -6.97 4.06
CA TRP A 70 -0.50 -6.44 4.09
C TRP A 70 -1.12 -6.71 5.48
N ILE A 71 -1.49 -5.65 6.20
CA ILE A 71 -2.04 -5.75 7.57
C ILE A 71 -3.49 -5.29 7.69
N HIS A 72 -4.07 -4.73 6.62
CA HIS A 72 -5.44 -4.25 6.63
C HIS A 72 -6.45 -5.40 6.57
N ASN A 73 -7.33 -5.51 7.58
CA ASN A 73 -8.37 -6.53 7.63
C ASN A 73 -9.79 -5.92 7.45
N PRO A 74 -10.24 -5.70 6.20
CA PRO A 74 -11.53 -5.07 5.94
C PRO A 74 -12.71 -5.94 6.38
N LYS A 75 -12.56 -7.27 6.41
CA LYS A 75 -13.61 -8.19 6.87
C LYS A 75 -13.89 -7.98 8.36
N ARG A 76 -12.84 -7.93 9.18
CA ARG A 76 -12.97 -7.67 10.62
C ARG A 76 -13.56 -6.29 10.89
N ILE A 77 -13.09 -5.26 10.18
CA ILE A 77 -13.63 -3.90 10.32
C ILE A 77 -15.12 -3.87 10.02
N LYS A 78 -15.57 -4.52 8.94
CA LYS A 78 -16.99 -4.62 8.60
C LYS A 78 -17.83 -5.33 9.68
N SER A 79 -17.31 -6.41 10.26
CA SER A 79 -17.96 -7.12 11.38
C SER A 79 -18.16 -6.18 12.57
N LEU A 80 -17.11 -5.49 12.99
CA LEU A 80 -17.15 -4.57 14.13
C LEU A 80 -18.16 -3.43 13.90
N ILE A 81 -18.17 -2.84 12.70
CA ILE A 81 -19.16 -1.81 12.34
C ILE A 81 -20.59 -2.36 12.44
N SER A 82 -20.83 -3.59 11.98
CA SER A 82 -22.16 -4.23 12.07
C SER A 82 -22.58 -4.54 13.52
N GLU A 83 -21.61 -4.76 14.41
CA GLU A 83 -21.81 -4.95 15.85
C GLU A 83 -22.03 -3.61 16.60
N GLY A 84 -22.05 -2.48 15.89
CA GLY A 84 -22.33 -1.16 16.45
C GLY A 84 -21.09 -0.39 16.93
N LEU A 85 -19.88 -0.86 16.64
CA LEU A 85 -18.66 -0.05 16.87
C LEU A 85 -18.61 1.11 15.88
N VAL A 86 -18.78 2.31 16.41
CA VAL A 86 -18.59 3.56 15.67
C VAL A 86 -17.16 4.05 15.93
N VAL A 87 -16.35 4.07 14.88
CA VAL A 87 -15.05 4.75 14.92
C VAL A 87 -15.35 6.26 14.85
N LYS A 88 -15.13 6.98 15.95
CA LYS A 88 -15.26 8.44 16.02
C LYS A 88 -13.95 9.14 15.68
#